data_AF-A0A5E4AY94-F1
#
_entry.id   AF-A0A5E4AY94-F1
#
_cell.length_a   1.000
_cell.length_b   1.000
_cell.length_c   1.000
_cell.angle_alpha   90.00
_cell.angle_beta   90.00
_cell.angle_gamma   90.00
#
_symmetry.space_group_name_H-M   'P 1'
#
loop_
_entity.id
_entity.type
_entity.pdbx_description
1 polymer ?
#
loop_
_entity_poly.entity_id
_entity_poly.type
_entity_poly.pdbx_seq_one_letter_code
_entity_poly.pdbx_strand_id
1 'polypeptide(L)'
;MAATLILEPAGGCHWDEPVHIAVRGLAPEQPVTLRASLRDEKGALFQAHARYRADAREPGPYPGIVDLFGLGGGLLEYRASLLAGKGFAVMALAYYGYDDLPRSLETVHLEYFEEAVNYLLHHPEVKGPGIGLLGNSKGGELCLAISSFLKGITAAVIINGSVAVVGASIHYKDETLPPVGIMRDRIKVTKDGIKDVVEALKSPLEDQKSFIPVEKSDTTFLFLVGQDDHNWKSEFYANEASKRLQAHGKEKPQIICYPEAGHYIEPPYWPLCRAALHILAGGPIVYGGEPRAHARAQLDVWEQLQTFFHKYLGGES
;
A
#
# COMPACT_ATOMS: atom_id res chain seq x y z
N MET A 1 34.52 -0.60 1.61
CA MET A 1 34.86 -0.24 3.00
C MET A 1 35.06 -1.53 3.79
N ALA A 2 35.81 -1.52 4.89
CA ALA A 2 35.96 -2.71 5.73
C ALA A 2 34.63 -3.03 6.45
N ALA A 3 34.39 -4.30 6.76
CA ALA A 3 33.23 -4.70 7.56
C ALA A 3 33.37 -4.16 9.00
N THR A 4 32.25 -3.72 9.58
CA THR A 4 32.21 -3.12 10.92
C THR A 4 31.31 -3.93 11.83
N LEU A 5 31.80 -4.25 13.03
CA LEU A 5 31.05 -4.94 14.07
C LEU A 5 30.44 -3.91 15.04
N ILE A 6 29.16 -4.06 15.35
CA ILE A 6 28.38 -3.16 16.21
C ILE A 6 27.83 -3.99 17.38
N LEU A 7 27.97 -3.46 18.60
CA LEU A 7 27.56 -4.10 19.85
C LEU A 7 26.56 -3.22 20.59
N GLU A 8 25.50 -3.83 21.13
CA GLU A 8 24.53 -3.15 22.00
C GLU A 8 24.28 -3.98 23.28
N PRO A 9 24.57 -3.44 24.48
CA PRO A 9 25.13 -2.11 24.75
C PRO A 9 26.58 -1.98 24.26
N ALA A 10 26.96 -0.80 23.75
CA ALA A 10 28.31 -0.54 23.21
C ALA A 10 29.38 -0.31 24.30
N GLY A 11 28.96 -0.15 25.56
CA GLY A 11 29.80 0.16 26.72
C GLY A 11 30.09 -1.05 27.62
N GLY A 12 30.17 -0.81 28.93
CA GLY A 12 30.31 -1.89 29.91
C GLY A 12 29.12 -2.85 29.87
N CYS A 13 29.41 -4.15 29.85
CA CYS A 13 28.43 -5.23 29.82
C CYS A 13 28.89 -6.27 30.84
N HIS A 14 28.03 -6.63 31.78
CA HIS A 14 28.32 -7.67 32.76
C HIS A 14 28.20 -9.07 32.14
N TRP A 15 28.84 -10.05 32.76
CA TRP A 15 28.90 -11.42 32.22
C TRP A 15 27.52 -12.08 32.07
N ASP A 16 26.57 -11.70 32.91
CA ASP A 16 25.20 -12.20 32.96
C ASP A 16 24.20 -11.36 32.16
N GLU A 17 24.67 -10.33 31.44
CA GLU A 17 23.84 -9.47 30.60
C GLU A 17 23.88 -9.89 29.11
N PRO A 18 22.74 -9.86 28.40
CA PRO A 18 22.72 -10.15 26.97
C PRO A 18 23.36 -9.01 26.15
N VAL A 19 24.13 -9.37 25.12
CA VAL A 19 24.68 -8.42 24.13
C VAL A 19 24.16 -8.75 22.73
N HIS A 20 23.71 -7.73 22.01
CA HIS A 20 23.31 -7.84 20.61
C HIS A 20 24.51 -7.53 19.70
N ILE A 21 24.75 -8.38 18.70
CA ILE A 21 25.90 -8.28 17.77
C ILE A 21 25.38 -8.12 16.35
N ALA A 22 25.77 -7.03 15.67
CA ALA A 22 25.48 -6.80 14.26
C ALA A 22 26.78 -6.59 13.46
N VAL A 23 26.77 -6.98 12.17
CA VAL A 23 27.90 -6.76 11.25
C VAL A 23 27.40 -6.03 10.02
N ARG A 24 28.03 -4.90 9.68
CA ARG A 24 27.74 -4.11 8.48
C ARG A 24 28.92 -4.12 7.51
N GLY A 25 28.66 -3.80 6.24
CA GLY A 25 29.69 -3.70 5.21
C GLY A 25 30.15 -5.04 4.62
N LEU A 26 29.35 -6.10 4.79
CA LEU A 26 29.50 -7.36 4.07
C LEU A 26 28.85 -7.25 2.68
N ALA A 27 29.26 -8.09 1.74
CA ALA A 27 28.57 -8.22 0.47
C ALA A 27 27.18 -8.89 0.68
N PRO A 28 26.18 -8.58 -0.17
CA PRO A 28 24.88 -9.22 -0.13
C PRO A 28 24.99 -10.75 -0.14
N GLU A 29 24.24 -11.43 0.73
CA GLU A 29 24.24 -12.90 0.83
C GLU A 29 25.63 -13.52 1.13
N GLN A 30 26.60 -12.73 1.59
CA GLN A 30 27.95 -13.21 1.87
C GLN A 30 27.93 -14.24 3.00
N PRO A 31 28.41 -15.48 2.77
CA PRO A 31 28.56 -16.46 3.82
C PRO A 31 29.70 -16.02 4.74
N VAL A 32 29.44 -16.00 6.05
CA VAL A 32 30.42 -15.60 7.07
C VAL A 32 30.45 -16.59 8.22
N THR A 33 31.56 -16.62 8.94
CA THR A 33 31.69 -17.38 10.19
C THR A 33 32.02 -16.40 11.31
N LEU A 34 31.17 -16.32 12.32
CA LEU A 34 31.48 -15.59 13.55
C LEU A 34 32.16 -16.55 14.52
N ARG A 35 33.26 -16.10 15.14
CA ARG A 35 34.03 -16.87 16.12
C ARG A 35 34.26 -16.03 17.37
N ALA A 36 33.78 -16.53 18.52
CA ALA A 36 34.09 -16.01 19.84
C ALA A 36 35.30 -16.76 20.42
N SER A 37 36.17 -16.06 21.15
CA SER A 37 37.35 -16.65 21.81
C SER A 37 37.63 -15.93 23.12
N LEU A 38 37.83 -16.70 24.18
CA LEU A 38 38.12 -16.23 25.53
C LEU A 38 39.31 -17.01 26.09
N ARG A 39 40.21 -16.34 26.81
CA ARG A 39 41.21 -17.02 27.67
C ARG A 39 40.85 -16.77 29.12
N ASP A 40 40.86 -17.82 29.93
CA ASP A 40 40.71 -17.66 31.37
C ASP A 40 42.01 -17.15 32.02
N GLU A 41 41.97 -16.87 33.32
CA GLU A 41 43.12 -16.37 34.09
C GLU A 41 44.30 -17.34 34.14
N LYS A 42 44.08 -18.63 33.87
CA LYS A 42 45.11 -19.67 33.82
C LYS A 42 45.64 -19.88 32.40
N GLY A 43 45.17 -19.08 31.44
CA GLY A 43 45.56 -19.12 30.04
C GLY A 43 44.85 -20.18 29.20
N ALA A 44 43.89 -20.92 29.76
CA ALA A 44 43.11 -21.91 29.03
C ALA A 44 42.19 -21.22 28.01
N LEU A 45 42.16 -21.74 26.77
CA LEU A 45 41.42 -21.16 25.66
C LEU A 45 40.04 -21.81 25.50
N PHE A 46 38.99 -20.99 25.45
CA PHE A 46 37.62 -21.36 25.14
C PHE A 46 37.18 -20.71 23.82
N GLN A 47 36.53 -21.46 22.94
CA GLN A 47 36.08 -20.94 21.64
C GLN A 47 34.69 -21.47 21.27
N ALA A 48 33.92 -20.64 20.58
CA ALA A 48 32.67 -21.01 19.92
C ALA A 48 32.64 -20.38 18.53
N HIS A 49 32.01 -21.03 17.56
CA HIS A 49 31.79 -20.43 16.24
C HIS A 49 30.47 -20.89 15.62
N ALA A 50 29.89 -20.03 14.79
CA ALA A 50 28.68 -20.32 14.03
C ALA A 50 28.77 -19.69 12.63
N ARG A 51 28.08 -20.32 11.66
CA ARG A 51 28.03 -19.88 10.27
C ARG A 51 26.74 -19.13 10.02
N TYR A 52 26.85 -17.98 9.36
CA TYR A 52 25.75 -17.10 9.01
C TYR A 52 25.86 -16.70 7.54
N ARG A 53 24.84 -16.02 7.05
CA ARG A 53 24.84 -15.36 5.76
C ARG A 53 24.37 -13.93 5.97
N ALA A 54 25.10 -12.95 5.42
CA ALA A 54 24.64 -11.57 5.39
C ALA A 54 23.32 -11.48 4.64
N ASP A 55 22.45 -10.54 4.99
CA ASP A 55 21.23 -10.31 4.23
C ASP A 55 21.56 -9.78 2.83
N ALA A 56 20.64 -9.97 1.88
CA ALA A 56 20.74 -9.40 0.54
C ALA A 56 20.61 -7.86 0.50
N ARG A 57 20.39 -7.19 1.63
CA ARG A 57 20.02 -5.78 1.66
C ARG A 57 21.22 -4.90 1.29
N GLU A 58 21.06 -4.14 0.21
CA GLU A 58 21.81 -2.90 0.07
C GLU A 58 21.45 -2.00 1.26
N PRO A 59 22.43 -1.43 1.99
CA PRO A 59 22.14 -0.41 2.97
C PRO A 59 21.42 0.75 2.28
N GLY A 60 20.37 1.28 2.91
CA GLY A 60 19.53 2.34 2.35
C GLY A 60 20.31 3.57 1.84
N PRO A 61 19.63 4.50 1.17
CA PRO A 61 18.19 4.73 1.26
C PRO A 61 17.33 3.86 0.32
N TYR A 62 16.12 3.52 0.77
CA TYR A 62 15.15 2.67 0.06
C TYR A 62 14.09 3.51 -0.66
N PRO A 63 13.50 3.03 -1.77
CA PRO A 63 12.35 3.69 -2.35
C PRO A 63 11.16 3.66 -1.38
N GLY A 64 10.57 4.83 -1.13
CA GLY A 64 9.51 5.02 -0.14
C GLY A 64 8.12 4.77 -0.72
N ILE A 65 7.23 4.12 0.02
CA ILE A 65 5.84 3.88 -0.35
C ILE A 65 4.91 4.22 0.83
N VAL A 66 3.83 4.96 0.58
CA VAL A 66 2.70 5.06 1.52
C VAL A 66 1.65 4.02 1.16
N ASP A 67 1.25 3.21 2.14
CA ASP A 67 0.29 2.12 2.00
C ASP A 67 -1.05 2.46 2.65
N LEU A 68 -2.12 2.44 1.87
CA LEU A 68 -3.47 2.86 2.25
C LEU A 68 -4.50 1.73 2.02
N PHE A 69 -5.23 1.40 3.08
CA PHE A 69 -6.38 0.49 3.02
C PHE A 69 -7.71 1.24 2.85
N GLY A 70 -8.75 0.46 2.56
CA GLY A 70 -10.11 0.96 2.38
C GLY A 70 -10.81 1.36 3.69
N LEU A 71 -12.13 1.45 3.64
CA LEU A 71 -12.95 1.65 4.83
C LEU A 71 -12.81 0.46 5.80
N GLY A 72 -12.78 0.75 7.09
CA GLY A 72 -12.60 -0.18 8.20
C GLY A 72 -12.11 0.56 9.46
N GLY A 73 -11.31 1.61 9.25
CA GLY A 73 -10.58 2.29 10.30
C GLY A 73 -9.38 1.46 10.78
N GLY A 74 -8.68 1.95 11.79
CA GLY A 74 -7.51 1.27 12.33
C GLY A 74 -6.27 1.42 11.44
N LEU A 75 -5.25 0.61 11.76
CA LEU A 75 -3.98 0.54 11.06
C LEU A 75 -3.70 -0.92 10.67
N LEU A 76 -3.69 -1.22 9.38
CA LEU A 76 -3.40 -2.55 8.84
C LEU A 76 -1.97 -2.59 8.30
N GLU A 77 -1.07 -3.26 9.02
CA GLU A 77 0.37 -3.23 8.72
C GLU A 77 0.86 -4.40 7.85
N TYR A 78 0.04 -5.44 7.68
CA TYR A 78 0.50 -6.69 7.10
C TYR A 78 1.02 -6.53 5.67
N ARG A 79 0.37 -5.75 4.81
CA ARG A 79 0.82 -5.51 3.43
C ARG A 79 2.10 -4.70 3.38
N ALA A 80 2.19 -3.63 4.17
CA ALA A 80 3.40 -2.82 4.29
C ALA A 80 4.60 -3.62 4.78
N SER A 81 4.43 -4.44 5.84
CA SER A 81 5.50 -5.28 6.41
C SER A 81 6.04 -6.31 5.40
N LEU A 82 5.14 -6.95 4.63
CA LEU A 82 5.51 -7.89 3.58
C LEU A 82 6.24 -7.21 2.41
N LEU A 83 5.78 -6.01 2.02
CA LEU A 83 6.40 -5.24 0.94
C LEU A 83 7.76 -4.65 1.35
N ALA A 84 7.97 -4.33 2.63
CA ALA A 84 9.26 -3.92 3.16
C ALA A 84 10.33 -5.03 3.05
N GLY A 85 9.90 -6.30 3.04
CA GLY A 85 10.75 -7.46 2.71
C GLY A 85 11.22 -7.50 1.25
N LYS A 86 10.72 -6.59 0.40
CA LYS A 86 11.06 -6.49 -1.03
C LYS A 86 11.95 -5.30 -1.36
N GLY A 87 12.52 -4.65 -0.35
CA GLY A 87 13.50 -3.56 -0.54
C GLY A 87 12.87 -2.17 -0.64
N PHE A 88 11.67 -1.98 -0.09
CA PHE A 88 10.99 -0.69 0.03
C PHE A 88 10.92 -0.22 1.48
N ALA A 89 10.93 1.08 1.71
CA ALA A 89 10.51 1.67 2.98
C ALA A 89 9.00 1.97 2.89
N VAL A 90 8.17 1.20 3.60
CA VAL A 90 6.71 1.25 3.43
C VAL A 90 6.04 1.73 4.72
N MET A 91 5.33 2.85 4.63
CA MET A 91 4.55 3.41 5.74
C MET A 91 3.09 3.01 5.59
N ALA A 92 2.63 2.09 6.43
CA ALA A 92 1.19 1.86 6.62
C ALA A 92 0.58 3.13 7.25
N LEU A 93 -0.42 3.71 6.59
CA LEU A 93 -1.00 4.98 7.01
C LEU A 93 -2.46 4.81 7.41
N ALA A 94 -2.74 4.96 8.70
CA ALA A 94 -4.10 5.15 9.19
C ALA A 94 -4.59 6.56 8.87
N TYR A 95 -5.90 6.75 8.72
CA TYR A 95 -6.48 8.07 8.46
C TYR A 95 -7.81 8.32 9.17
N TYR A 96 -8.35 7.32 9.89
CA TYR A 96 -9.46 7.46 10.83
C TYR A 96 -9.59 6.19 11.69
N GLY A 97 -10.32 6.27 12.80
CA GLY A 97 -10.65 5.13 13.65
C GLY A 97 -9.44 4.45 14.29
N TYR A 98 -8.36 5.20 14.53
CA TYR A 98 -7.10 4.69 15.08
C TYR A 98 -6.48 5.75 16.00
N ASP A 99 -6.08 5.35 17.20
CA ASP A 99 -5.52 6.23 18.24
C ASP A 99 -6.32 7.54 18.43
N ASP A 100 -5.68 8.69 18.20
CA ASP A 100 -6.25 10.02 18.35
C ASP A 100 -6.86 10.59 17.06
N LEU A 101 -6.86 9.84 15.96
CA LEU A 101 -7.50 10.23 14.71
C LEU A 101 -9.03 10.29 14.84
N PRO A 102 -9.73 11.01 13.95
CA PRO A 102 -11.19 11.08 13.93
C PRO A 102 -11.83 9.68 13.95
N ARG A 103 -12.90 9.51 14.72
CA ARG A 103 -13.56 8.20 14.88
C ARG A 103 -14.35 7.74 13.64
N SER A 104 -14.83 8.68 12.84
CA SER A 104 -15.60 8.43 11.61
C SER A 104 -14.99 9.17 10.43
N LEU A 105 -15.24 8.66 9.23
CA LEU A 105 -14.78 9.25 7.98
C LEU A 105 -15.95 9.99 7.30
N GLU A 106 -16.23 11.22 7.73
CA GLU A 106 -17.22 12.08 7.09
C GLU A 106 -16.57 13.06 6.11
N THR A 107 -15.41 13.57 6.50
CA THR A 107 -14.62 14.54 5.75
C THR A 107 -13.15 14.14 5.77
N VAL A 108 -12.51 14.23 4.61
CA VAL A 108 -11.10 13.91 4.40
C VAL A 108 -10.37 15.19 4.02
N HIS A 109 -9.33 15.54 4.77
CA HIS A 109 -8.46 16.67 4.49
C HIS A 109 -7.14 16.16 3.88
N LEU A 110 -6.83 16.54 2.64
CA LEU A 110 -5.61 16.08 1.97
C LEU A 110 -4.33 16.64 2.60
N GLU A 111 -4.42 17.70 3.40
CA GLU A 111 -3.31 18.24 4.19
C GLU A 111 -2.71 17.18 5.12
N TYR A 112 -3.52 16.32 5.73
CA TYR A 112 -3.03 15.19 6.55
C TYR A 112 -2.15 14.23 5.75
N PHE A 113 -2.55 13.95 4.50
CA PHE A 113 -1.79 13.08 3.62
C PHE A 113 -0.55 13.80 3.07
N GLU A 114 -0.61 15.13 2.87
CA GLU A 114 0.55 15.96 2.50
C GLU A 114 1.62 15.89 3.60
N GLU A 115 1.22 15.99 4.87
CA GLU A 115 2.11 15.81 6.02
C GLU A 115 2.75 14.41 6.03
N ALA A 116 1.96 13.35 5.81
CA ALA A 116 2.46 11.99 5.77
C ALA A 116 3.43 11.74 4.59
N VAL A 117 3.10 12.23 3.40
CA VAL A 117 3.98 12.17 2.22
C VAL A 117 5.29 12.90 2.50
N ASN A 118 5.22 14.10 3.06
CA ASN A 118 6.41 14.89 3.40
C ASN A 118 7.24 14.21 4.49
N TYR A 119 6.61 13.64 5.53
CA TYR A 119 7.29 12.89 6.58
C TYR A 119 8.11 11.74 5.98
N LEU A 120 7.49 10.91 5.13
CA LEU A 120 8.17 9.78 4.52
C LEU A 120 9.29 10.26 3.58
N LEU A 121 9.03 11.27 2.76
CA LEU A 121 10.00 11.81 1.80
C LEU A 121 11.26 12.37 2.47
N HIS A 122 11.14 12.94 3.67
CA HIS A 122 12.27 13.50 4.44
C HIS A 122 12.93 12.49 5.38
N HIS A 123 12.46 11.24 5.45
CA HIS A 123 13.08 10.21 6.26
C HIS A 123 14.49 9.88 5.71
N PRO A 124 15.55 9.80 6.55
CA PRO A 124 16.94 9.65 6.08
C PRO A 124 17.21 8.34 5.31
N GLU A 125 16.37 7.33 5.51
CA GLU A 125 16.44 6.04 4.81
C GLU A 125 15.48 5.94 3.61
N VAL A 126 14.86 7.05 3.17
CA VAL A 126 14.00 7.09 1.97
C VAL A 126 14.72 7.82 0.84
N LYS A 127 14.73 7.21 -0.35
CA LYS A 127 15.60 7.59 -1.49
C LYS A 127 15.17 8.91 -2.16
N GLY A 128 13.88 9.19 -2.25
CA GLY A 128 13.35 10.29 -3.07
C GLY A 128 13.67 10.14 -4.57
N PRO A 129 13.43 11.18 -5.41
CA PRO A 129 12.92 12.52 -5.08
C PRO A 129 11.40 12.57 -4.88
N GLY A 130 10.69 11.46 -5.13
CA GLY A 130 9.29 11.28 -4.77
C GLY A 130 9.06 9.89 -4.18
N ILE A 131 7.82 9.61 -3.81
CA ILE A 131 7.42 8.32 -3.23
C ILE A 131 6.39 7.59 -4.10
N GLY A 132 6.19 6.31 -3.79
CA GLY A 132 5.08 5.52 -4.28
C GLY A 132 3.83 5.65 -3.41
N LEU A 133 2.66 5.45 -4.01
CA LEU A 133 1.41 5.22 -3.28
C LEU A 133 0.84 3.84 -3.64
N LEU A 134 0.44 3.07 -2.63
CA LEU A 134 -0.25 1.79 -2.80
C LEU A 134 -1.61 1.86 -2.11
N GLY A 135 -2.69 1.75 -2.87
CA GLY A 135 -4.04 1.89 -2.36
C GLY A 135 -4.97 0.76 -2.78
N ASN A 136 -5.75 0.22 -1.84
CA ASN A 136 -6.87 -0.67 -2.11
C ASN A 136 -8.22 0.00 -1.75
N SER A 137 -9.26 -0.19 -2.57
CA SER A 137 -10.61 0.30 -2.27
C SER A 137 -10.64 1.82 -2.05
N LYS A 138 -11.20 2.33 -0.94
CA LYS A 138 -11.11 3.76 -0.56
C LYS A 138 -9.66 4.27 -0.48
N GLY A 139 -8.70 3.42 -0.11
CA GLY A 139 -7.27 3.76 -0.18
C GLY A 139 -6.80 4.03 -1.62
N GLY A 140 -7.31 3.28 -2.60
CA GLY A 140 -7.04 3.52 -4.02
C GLY A 140 -7.68 4.82 -4.55
N GLU A 141 -8.90 5.13 -4.09
CA GLU A 141 -9.54 6.43 -4.34
C GLU A 141 -8.70 7.59 -3.76
N LEU A 142 -8.21 7.44 -2.52
CA LEU A 142 -7.33 8.42 -1.89
C LEU A 142 -6.01 8.55 -2.63
N CYS A 143 -5.40 7.46 -3.11
CA CYS A 143 -4.18 7.54 -3.91
C CYS A 143 -4.37 8.39 -5.18
N LEU A 144 -5.52 8.27 -5.86
CA LEU A 144 -5.84 9.12 -7.02
C LEU A 144 -6.00 10.59 -6.59
N ALA A 145 -6.69 10.86 -5.48
CA ALA A 145 -6.85 12.23 -4.97
C ALA A 145 -5.50 12.84 -4.57
N ILE A 146 -4.72 12.16 -3.74
CA ILE A 146 -3.37 12.57 -3.31
C ILE A 146 -2.51 12.89 -4.54
N SER A 147 -2.48 11.99 -5.54
CA SER A 147 -1.70 12.19 -6.76
C SER A 147 -2.17 13.38 -7.61
N SER A 148 -3.44 13.75 -7.53
CA SER A 148 -4.04 14.85 -8.31
C SER A 148 -3.81 16.23 -7.68
N PHE A 149 -3.70 16.30 -6.36
CA PHE A 149 -3.62 17.55 -5.62
C PHE A 149 -2.24 17.85 -5.03
N LEU A 150 -1.48 16.82 -4.68
CA LEU A 150 -0.20 16.95 -3.98
C LEU A 150 0.99 16.77 -4.93
N LYS A 151 2.18 17.19 -4.47
CA LYS A 151 3.47 16.99 -5.16
C LYS A 151 4.31 15.94 -4.44
N GLY A 152 5.34 15.43 -5.11
CA GLY A 152 6.24 14.42 -4.54
C GLY A 152 5.79 12.97 -4.72
N ILE A 153 4.79 12.73 -5.58
CA ILE A 153 4.29 11.38 -5.90
C ILE A 153 4.82 10.97 -7.27
N THR A 154 5.66 9.95 -7.32
CA THR A 154 6.28 9.46 -8.55
C THR A 154 5.40 8.41 -9.23
N ALA A 155 4.87 7.47 -8.46
CA ALA A 155 4.13 6.33 -8.99
C ALA A 155 3.00 5.90 -8.03
N ALA A 156 1.87 5.44 -8.57
CA ALA A 156 0.76 4.95 -7.75
C ALA A 156 0.16 3.65 -8.30
N VAL A 157 -0.02 2.67 -7.43
CA VAL A 157 -0.71 1.41 -7.71
C VAL A 157 -2.11 1.46 -7.08
N ILE A 158 -3.12 1.31 -7.92
CA ILE A 158 -4.53 1.44 -7.57
C ILE A 158 -5.19 0.07 -7.69
N ILE A 159 -5.46 -0.57 -6.56
CA ILE A 159 -6.13 -1.89 -6.49
C ILE A 159 -7.61 -1.68 -6.23
N ASN A 160 -8.47 -1.97 -7.22
CA ASN A 160 -9.92 -1.82 -7.11
C ASN A 160 -10.35 -0.45 -6.54
N GLY A 161 -9.68 0.63 -6.96
CA GLY A 161 -9.98 2.00 -6.55
C GLY A 161 -11.09 2.66 -7.36
N SER A 162 -11.57 3.81 -6.90
CA SER A 162 -12.60 4.60 -7.56
C SER A 162 -12.05 5.96 -8.00
N VAL A 163 -12.40 6.41 -9.21
CA VAL A 163 -12.15 7.79 -9.68
C VAL A 163 -13.27 8.76 -9.23
N ALA A 164 -14.36 8.22 -8.67
CA ALA A 164 -15.39 9.00 -8.01
C ALA A 164 -15.10 9.06 -6.50
N VAL A 165 -15.35 10.22 -5.87
CA VAL A 165 -15.31 10.34 -4.42
C VAL A 165 -16.51 9.60 -3.81
N VAL A 166 -16.30 8.65 -2.90
CA VAL A 166 -17.39 7.85 -2.31
C VAL A 166 -17.45 8.00 -0.78
N GLY A 167 -18.65 8.22 -0.24
CA GLY A 167 -18.95 8.16 1.19
C GLY A 167 -18.53 9.38 2.03
N ALA A 168 -17.34 9.94 1.78
CA ALA A 168 -16.77 11.07 2.52
C ALA A 168 -16.30 12.17 1.56
N SER A 169 -16.55 13.44 1.86
CA SER A 169 -16.04 14.56 1.05
C SER A 169 -14.52 14.65 1.16
N ILE A 170 -13.87 15.05 0.08
CA ILE A 170 -12.42 15.31 0.05
C ILE A 170 -12.21 16.82 -0.08
N HIS A 171 -11.40 17.39 0.81
CA HIS A 171 -11.04 18.79 0.85
C HIS A 171 -9.53 18.95 0.68
N TYR A 172 -9.13 19.96 -0.09
CA TYR A 172 -7.75 20.42 -0.13
C TYR A 172 -7.74 21.91 -0.39
N LYS A 173 -7.30 22.70 0.59
CA LYS A 173 -7.37 24.17 0.54
C LYS A 173 -8.80 24.62 0.20
N ASP A 174 -8.95 25.40 -0.87
CA ASP A 174 -10.25 25.93 -1.32
C ASP A 174 -11.02 24.96 -2.25
N GLU A 175 -10.44 23.80 -2.60
CA GLU A 175 -11.09 22.80 -3.44
C GLU A 175 -11.86 21.77 -2.59
N THR A 176 -13.05 21.40 -3.04
CA THR A 176 -13.89 20.38 -2.39
C THR A 176 -14.50 19.45 -3.43
N LEU A 177 -14.30 18.15 -3.23
CA LEU A 177 -14.94 17.09 -4.00
C LEU A 177 -16.04 16.43 -3.14
N PRO A 178 -17.32 16.63 -3.46
CA PRO A 178 -18.42 15.98 -2.75
C PRO A 178 -18.48 14.48 -3.09
N PRO A 179 -19.00 13.63 -2.18
CA PRO A 179 -19.23 12.23 -2.47
C PRO A 179 -20.31 12.05 -3.53
N VAL A 180 -20.11 11.07 -4.41
CA VAL A 180 -21.07 10.64 -5.42
C VAL A 180 -22.35 10.12 -4.75
N GLY A 181 -23.50 10.41 -5.37
CA GLY A 181 -24.78 9.97 -4.83
C GLY A 181 -24.95 8.45 -4.79
N ILE A 182 -25.65 7.96 -3.76
CA ILE A 182 -26.00 6.54 -3.58
C ILE A 182 -27.45 6.28 -4.05
N MET A 183 -27.65 5.28 -4.89
CA MET A 183 -28.94 4.79 -5.41
C MET A 183 -29.33 3.49 -4.71
N ARG A 184 -29.96 3.61 -3.54
CA ARG A 184 -30.34 2.46 -2.69
C ARG A 184 -31.34 1.51 -3.36
N ASP A 185 -32.14 2.03 -4.29
CA ASP A 185 -33.11 1.29 -5.11
C ASP A 185 -32.44 0.31 -6.08
N ARG A 186 -31.13 0.48 -6.38
CA ARG A 186 -30.35 -0.42 -7.24
C ARG A 186 -29.61 -1.52 -6.48
N ILE A 187 -29.67 -1.52 -5.14
CA ILE A 187 -29.11 -2.60 -4.32
C ILE A 187 -29.94 -3.86 -4.56
N LYS A 188 -29.28 -4.93 -4.99
CA LYS A 188 -29.91 -6.25 -5.11
C LYS A 188 -29.69 -7.03 -3.83
N VAL A 189 -30.56 -7.99 -3.55
CA VAL A 189 -30.42 -8.88 -2.39
C VAL A 189 -30.45 -10.31 -2.92
N THR A 190 -29.45 -11.10 -2.55
CA THR A 190 -29.36 -12.52 -2.91
C THR A 190 -30.41 -13.33 -2.14
N LYS A 191 -30.59 -14.60 -2.53
CA LYS A 191 -31.50 -15.52 -1.83
C LYS A 191 -31.13 -15.71 -0.35
N ASP A 192 -29.85 -15.54 -0.02
CA ASP A 192 -29.30 -15.70 1.33
C ASP A 192 -29.35 -14.39 2.15
N GLY A 193 -30.00 -13.34 1.64
CA GLY A 193 -30.14 -12.06 2.33
C GLY A 193 -28.90 -11.17 2.28
N ILE A 194 -27.89 -11.52 1.48
CA ILE A 194 -26.66 -10.73 1.30
C ILE A 194 -26.93 -9.66 0.24
N LYS A 195 -26.47 -8.43 0.48
CA LYS A 195 -26.66 -7.32 -0.47
C LYS A 195 -25.59 -7.38 -1.57
N ASP A 196 -25.97 -7.05 -2.79
CA ASP A 196 -25.08 -6.76 -3.90
C ASP A 196 -25.22 -5.27 -4.24
N VAL A 197 -24.15 -4.52 -4.02
CA VAL A 197 -24.14 -3.06 -4.03
C VAL A 197 -23.39 -2.47 -5.24
N VAL A 198 -22.93 -3.30 -6.17
CA VAL A 198 -22.12 -2.87 -7.33
C VAL A 198 -22.80 -1.80 -8.19
N GLU A 199 -24.13 -1.78 -8.23
CA GLU A 199 -24.94 -0.81 -8.96
C GLU A 199 -25.43 0.38 -8.11
N ALA A 200 -25.03 0.46 -6.83
CA ALA A 200 -25.58 1.41 -5.87
C ALA A 200 -24.97 2.81 -5.94
N LEU A 201 -23.91 3.05 -6.73
CA LEU A 201 -23.30 4.36 -6.90
C LEU A 201 -23.76 5.02 -8.21
N LYS A 202 -24.07 6.32 -8.17
CA LYS A 202 -24.31 7.09 -9.40
C LYS A 202 -23.05 7.12 -10.25
N SER A 203 -23.23 7.26 -11.56
CA SER A 203 -22.09 7.43 -12.45
C SER A 203 -21.45 8.80 -12.20
N PRO A 204 -20.12 8.89 -11.99
CA PRO A 204 -19.44 10.18 -11.89
C PRO A 204 -19.40 10.95 -13.23
N LEU A 205 -19.83 10.33 -14.33
CA LEU A 205 -20.04 11.02 -15.61
C LEU A 205 -21.33 11.86 -15.60
N GLU A 206 -22.32 11.46 -14.80
CA GLU A 206 -23.54 12.23 -14.53
C GLU A 206 -23.33 13.21 -13.36
N ASP A 207 -22.54 12.80 -12.37
CA ASP A 207 -22.18 13.59 -11.19
C ASP A 207 -20.71 14.04 -11.24
N GLN A 208 -20.41 14.93 -12.17
CA GLN A 208 -19.03 15.32 -12.49
C GLN A 208 -18.27 16.00 -11.34
N LYS A 209 -18.97 16.52 -10.33
CA LYS A 209 -18.32 17.15 -9.16
C LYS A 209 -17.61 16.14 -8.27
N SER A 210 -18.08 14.88 -8.27
CA SER A 210 -17.45 13.79 -7.53
C SER A 210 -16.23 13.19 -8.24
N PHE A 211 -15.98 13.56 -9.50
CA PHE A 211 -14.90 12.99 -10.30
C PHE A 211 -13.55 13.57 -9.87
N ILE A 212 -12.62 12.72 -9.44
CA ILE A 212 -11.26 13.09 -9.04
C ILE A 212 -10.50 13.60 -10.27
N PRO A 213 -9.89 14.81 -10.24
CA PRO A 213 -9.28 15.44 -11.40
C PRO A 213 -7.88 14.86 -11.71
N VAL A 214 -7.83 13.58 -12.06
CA VAL A 214 -6.58 12.82 -12.34
C VAL A 214 -5.72 13.45 -13.44
N GLU A 215 -6.31 14.26 -14.32
CA GLU A 215 -5.58 15.04 -15.32
C GLU A 215 -4.59 16.06 -14.74
N LYS A 216 -4.77 16.47 -13.47
CA LYS A 216 -3.85 17.36 -12.76
C LYS A 216 -2.55 16.67 -12.31
N SER A 217 -2.53 15.33 -12.33
CA SER A 217 -1.40 14.54 -11.85
C SER A 217 -0.31 14.37 -12.91
N ASP A 218 0.94 14.29 -12.45
CA ASP A 218 2.10 13.85 -13.23
C ASP A 218 2.56 12.43 -12.81
N THR A 219 1.82 11.78 -11.92
CA THR A 219 2.11 10.46 -11.40
C THR A 219 1.90 9.38 -12.46
N THR A 220 2.80 8.39 -12.52
CA THR A 220 2.56 7.18 -13.31
C THR A 220 1.62 6.25 -12.56
N PHE A 221 0.56 5.78 -13.21
CA PHE A 221 -0.45 4.90 -12.59
C PHE A 221 -0.40 3.48 -13.13
N LEU A 222 -0.56 2.51 -12.23
CA LEU A 222 -0.93 1.13 -12.52
C LEU A 222 -2.25 0.80 -11.84
N PHE A 223 -3.24 0.36 -12.62
CA PHE A 223 -4.52 -0.12 -12.11
C PHE A 223 -4.55 -1.65 -12.12
N LEU A 224 -4.86 -2.24 -10.97
CA LEU A 224 -5.01 -3.68 -10.79
C LEU A 224 -6.46 -3.94 -10.37
N VAL A 225 -7.20 -4.62 -11.24
CA VAL A 225 -8.67 -4.64 -11.17
C VAL A 225 -9.20 -6.06 -11.15
N GLY A 226 -10.02 -6.39 -10.15
CA GLY A 226 -10.86 -7.58 -10.16
C GLY A 226 -12.10 -7.35 -11.03
N GLN A 227 -12.33 -8.18 -12.04
CA GLN A 227 -13.49 -8.05 -12.93
C GLN A 227 -14.80 -8.54 -12.30
N ASP A 228 -14.72 -9.26 -11.19
CA ASP A 228 -15.87 -9.71 -10.41
C ASP A 228 -15.99 -8.89 -9.11
N ASP A 229 -15.57 -7.62 -9.14
CA ASP A 229 -15.73 -6.71 -8.00
C ASP A 229 -17.21 -6.33 -7.80
N HIS A 230 -17.77 -6.78 -6.68
CA HIS A 230 -19.16 -6.51 -6.29
C HIS A 230 -19.33 -5.36 -5.27
N ASN A 231 -18.23 -4.74 -4.82
CA ASN A 231 -18.31 -3.54 -3.99
C ASN A 231 -18.67 -2.32 -4.85
N TRP A 232 -18.02 -2.19 -6.01
CA TRP A 232 -18.27 -1.14 -6.99
C TRP A 232 -17.65 -1.48 -8.35
N LYS A 233 -17.83 -0.63 -9.36
CA LYS A 233 -17.39 -0.90 -10.74
C LYS A 233 -15.92 -0.51 -10.97
N SER A 234 -14.98 -1.24 -10.37
CA SER A 234 -13.54 -0.96 -10.45
C SER A 234 -13.00 -0.86 -11.88
N GLU A 235 -13.40 -1.77 -12.79
CA GLU A 235 -12.97 -1.72 -14.21
C GLU A 235 -13.49 -0.47 -14.92
N PHE A 236 -14.74 -0.09 -14.65
CA PHE A 236 -15.30 1.16 -15.17
C PHE A 236 -14.49 2.36 -14.67
N TYR A 237 -14.20 2.45 -13.37
CA TYR A 237 -13.45 3.58 -12.81
C TYR A 237 -12.02 3.67 -13.35
N ALA A 238 -11.30 2.55 -13.47
CA ALA A 238 -9.97 2.54 -14.08
C ALA A 238 -9.99 3.01 -15.54
N ASN A 239 -10.99 2.57 -16.31
CA ASN A 239 -11.16 3.00 -17.70
C ASN A 239 -11.52 4.48 -17.82
N GLU A 240 -12.38 5.01 -16.96
CA GLU A 240 -12.72 6.44 -16.96
C GLU A 240 -11.54 7.32 -16.52
N ALA A 241 -10.74 6.90 -15.55
CA ALA A 241 -9.48 7.57 -15.20
C ALA A 241 -8.51 7.59 -16.40
N SER A 242 -8.34 6.45 -17.08
CA SER A 242 -7.49 6.33 -18.26
C SER A 242 -7.96 7.21 -19.43
N LYS A 243 -9.27 7.29 -19.68
CA LYS A 243 -9.84 8.20 -20.68
C LYS A 243 -9.58 9.66 -20.31
N ARG A 244 -9.79 10.04 -19.04
CA ARG A 244 -9.55 11.41 -18.57
C ARG A 244 -8.09 11.84 -18.74
N LEU A 245 -7.15 10.98 -18.35
CA LEU A 245 -5.71 11.20 -18.51
C LEU A 245 -5.35 11.43 -19.99
N GLN A 246 -5.74 10.51 -20.88
CA GLN A 246 -5.43 10.60 -22.31
C GLN A 246 -6.08 11.81 -22.98
N ALA A 247 -7.31 12.19 -22.58
CA ALA A 247 -7.98 13.38 -23.10
C ALA A 247 -7.23 14.70 -22.78
N HIS A 248 -6.35 14.68 -21.77
CA HIS A 248 -5.50 15.81 -21.38
C HIS A 248 -4.03 15.60 -21.75
N GLY A 249 -3.74 14.68 -22.69
CA GLY A 249 -2.39 14.45 -23.21
C GLY A 249 -1.43 13.75 -22.25
N LYS A 250 -1.94 13.14 -21.16
CA LYS A 250 -1.14 12.30 -20.26
C LYS A 250 -0.95 10.91 -20.86
N GLU A 251 0.10 10.22 -20.42
CA GLU A 251 0.36 8.84 -20.83
C GLU A 251 -0.80 7.91 -20.45
N LYS A 252 -1.06 6.92 -21.31
CA LYS A 252 -2.08 5.91 -21.02
C LYS A 252 -1.60 5.04 -19.86
N PRO A 253 -2.31 4.98 -18.72
CA PRO A 253 -1.91 4.13 -17.61
C PRO A 253 -2.07 2.65 -17.96
N GLN A 254 -1.27 1.81 -17.32
CA GLN A 254 -1.43 0.37 -17.41
C GLN A 254 -2.66 -0.05 -16.59
N ILE A 255 -3.52 -0.88 -17.18
CA ILE A 255 -4.67 -1.48 -16.51
C ILE A 255 -4.56 -2.99 -16.72
N ILE A 256 -4.52 -3.75 -15.62
CA ILE A 256 -4.54 -5.20 -15.63
C ILE A 256 -5.85 -5.65 -14.98
N CYS A 257 -6.68 -6.34 -15.76
CA CYS A 257 -7.95 -6.88 -15.32
C CYS A 257 -7.82 -8.38 -15.05
N TYR A 258 -8.29 -8.82 -13.89
CA TYR A 258 -8.25 -10.20 -13.43
C TYR A 258 -9.66 -10.80 -13.46
N PRO A 259 -9.95 -11.72 -14.41
CA PRO A 259 -11.23 -12.42 -14.47
C PRO A 259 -11.52 -13.16 -13.17
N GLU A 260 -12.79 -13.15 -12.74
CA GLU A 260 -13.28 -13.87 -11.56
C GLU A 260 -12.54 -13.51 -10.24
N ALA A 261 -11.87 -12.36 -10.17
CA ALA A 261 -11.32 -11.81 -8.94
C ALA A 261 -12.25 -10.71 -8.39
N GLY A 262 -12.56 -10.79 -7.10
CA GLY A 262 -13.39 -9.80 -6.40
C GLY A 262 -12.63 -8.59 -5.85
N HIS A 263 -13.26 -7.90 -4.89
CA HIS A 263 -12.83 -6.61 -4.37
C HIS A 263 -11.53 -6.64 -3.53
N TYR A 264 -11.41 -7.60 -2.62
CA TYR A 264 -10.29 -7.68 -1.68
C TYR A 264 -9.12 -8.49 -2.26
N ILE A 265 -8.36 -7.90 -3.17
CA ILE A 265 -7.12 -8.50 -3.66
C ILE A 265 -6.00 -8.23 -2.64
N GLU A 266 -5.87 -9.16 -1.70
CA GLU A 266 -4.88 -9.15 -0.62
C GLU A 266 -3.50 -9.67 -1.08
N PRO A 267 -2.45 -9.59 -0.23
CA PRO A 267 -1.18 -10.27 -0.48
C PRO A 267 -1.35 -11.78 -0.73
N PRO A 268 -0.39 -12.44 -1.38
CA PRO A 268 -0.52 -13.82 -1.80
C PRO A 268 -0.96 -14.79 -0.70
N TYR A 269 -1.83 -15.72 -1.08
CA TYR A 269 -2.35 -16.81 -0.24
C TYR A 269 -3.33 -16.38 0.86
N TRP A 270 -3.75 -15.12 0.90
CA TRP A 270 -4.83 -14.71 1.79
C TRP A 270 -6.15 -15.35 1.34
N PRO A 271 -6.89 -16.02 2.24
CA PRO A 271 -8.12 -16.69 1.85
C PRO A 271 -9.17 -15.68 1.38
N LEU A 272 -9.88 -16.03 0.31
CA LEU A 272 -10.95 -15.22 -0.25
C LEU A 272 -12.09 -15.05 0.76
N CYS A 273 -12.44 -13.79 1.05
CA CYS A 273 -13.65 -13.43 1.78
C CYS A 273 -14.74 -12.98 0.80
N ARG A 274 -15.68 -13.87 0.48
CA ARG A 274 -16.75 -13.60 -0.52
C ARG A 274 -17.82 -12.63 -0.03
N ALA A 275 -18.06 -12.56 1.28
CA ALA A 275 -19.05 -11.68 1.87
C ALA A 275 -18.68 -11.30 3.31
N ALA A 276 -18.85 -10.03 3.65
CA ALA A 276 -18.60 -9.50 4.99
C ALA A 276 -19.41 -8.21 5.23
N LEU A 277 -19.39 -7.72 6.47
CA LEU A 277 -20.09 -6.50 6.86
C LEU A 277 -19.49 -5.29 6.14
N HIS A 278 -20.36 -4.50 5.49
CA HIS A 278 -19.96 -3.27 4.83
C HIS A 278 -20.53 -2.05 5.56
N ILE A 279 -19.64 -1.14 5.95
CA ILE A 279 -19.95 0.03 6.80
C ILE A 279 -21.04 0.90 6.16
N LEU A 280 -20.89 1.27 4.87
CA LEU A 280 -21.86 2.16 4.22
C LEU A 280 -23.18 1.47 3.86
N ALA A 281 -23.17 0.13 3.73
CA ALA A 281 -24.39 -0.63 3.41
C ALA A 281 -25.17 -1.03 4.67
N GLY A 282 -24.58 -0.88 5.86
CA GLY A 282 -25.17 -1.25 7.15
C GLY A 282 -25.54 -2.73 7.23
N GLY A 283 -24.74 -3.61 6.61
CA GLY A 283 -25.02 -5.05 6.56
C GLY A 283 -24.04 -5.81 5.68
N PRO A 284 -24.16 -7.15 5.60
CA PRO A 284 -23.28 -7.97 4.78
C PRO A 284 -23.51 -7.70 3.29
N ILE A 285 -22.42 -7.57 2.54
CA ILE A 285 -22.44 -7.48 1.07
C ILE A 285 -21.61 -8.61 0.46
N VAL A 286 -21.85 -8.91 -0.81
CA VAL A 286 -20.94 -9.70 -1.63
C VAL A 286 -19.77 -8.84 -2.12
N TYR A 287 -18.56 -9.38 -2.08
CA TYR A 287 -17.34 -8.75 -2.61
C TYR A 287 -16.86 -9.41 -3.91
N GLY A 288 -17.49 -10.53 -4.29
CA GLY A 288 -17.18 -11.31 -5.48
C GLY A 288 -15.89 -12.13 -5.36
N GLY A 289 -15.50 -12.74 -6.48
CA GLY A 289 -14.34 -13.61 -6.61
C GLY A 289 -14.66 -15.10 -6.55
N GLU A 290 -13.91 -15.86 -7.35
CA GLU A 290 -13.86 -17.32 -7.30
C GLU A 290 -12.52 -17.79 -6.71
N PRO A 291 -12.51 -18.75 -5.75
CA PRO A 291 -11.32 -19.01 -4.92
C PRO A 291 -10.02 -19.22 -5.69
N ARG A 292 -10.06 -20.02 -6.77
CA ARG A 292 -8.86 -20.36 -7.57
C ARG A 292 -8.38 -19.17 -8.41
N ALA A 293 -9.30 -18.48 -9.07
CA ALA A 293 -8.97 -17.35 -9.93
C ALA A 293 -8.47 -16.17 -9.10
N HIS A 294 -9.17 -15.89 -7.99
CA HIS A 294 -8.79 -14.83 -7.06
C HIS A 294 -7.42 -15.07 -6.42
N ALA A 295 -7.11 -16.30 -5.97
CA ALA A 295 -5.79 -16.61 -5.42
C ALA A 295 -4.67 -16.45 -6.46
N ARG A 296 -4.93 -16.74 -7.74
CA ARG A 296 -3.99 -16.48 -8.84
C ARG A 296 -3.82 -14.99 -9.11
N ALA A 297 -4.91 -14.22 -9.05
CA ALA A 297 -4.86 -12.78 -9.17
C ALA A 297 -4.01 -12.14 -8.06
N GLN A 298 -4.14 -12.59 -6.80
CA GLN A 298 -3.30 -12.11 -5.69
C GLN A 298 -1.80 -12.34 -5.94
N LEU A 299 -1.43 -13.51 -6.49
CA LEU A 299 -0.04 -13.82 -6.84
C LEU A 299 0.51 -12.86 -7.90
N ASP A 300 -0.23 -12.68 -8.99
CA ASP A 300 0.19 -11.80 -10.09
C ASP A 300 0.19 -10.33 -9.65
N VAL A 301 -0.87 -9.84 -8.98
CA VAL A 301 -0.94 -8.47 -8.43
C VAL A 301 0.28 -8.15 -7.58
N TRP A 302 0.70 -9.09 -6.73
CA TRP A 302 1.89 -8.91 -5.89
C TRP A 302 3.16 -8.76 -6.72
N GLU A 303 3.33 -9.55 -7.78
CA GLU A 303 4.47 -9.44 -8.70
C GLU A 303 4.43 -8.14 -9.52
N GLN A 304 3.26 -7.77 -10.04
CA GLN A 304 3.06 -6.56 -10.85
C GLN A 304 3.36 -5.29 -10.05
N LEU A 305 2.86 -5.18 -8.82
CA LEU A 305 3.12 -3.99 -7.99
C LEU A 305 4.60 -3.86 -7.60
N GLN A 306 5.29 -4.98 -7.32
CA GLN A 306 6.73 -4.97 -7.02
C GLN A 306 7.53 -4.51 -8.25
N THR A 307 7.25 -5.11 -9.41
CA THR A 307 7.90 -4.77 -10.69
C THR A 307 7.69 -3.30 -11.02
N PHE A 308 6.47 -2.80 -10.86
CA PHE A 308 6.11 -1.42 -11.10
C PHE A 308 6.85 -0.46 -10.17
N PHE A 309 6.83 -0.70 -8.86
CA PHE A 309 7.52 0.20 -7.92
C PHE A 309 9.04 0.15 -8.05
N HIS A 310 9.66 -1.02 -8.31
CA HIS A 310 11.09 -1.08 -8.60
C HIS A 310 11.45 -0.29 -9.86
N LYS A 311 10.64 -0.37 -10.92
CA LYS A 311 10.87 0.39 -12.15
C LYS A 311 10.81 1.90 -11.91
N TYR A 312 9.75 2.39 -11.27
CA TYR A 312 9.50 3.84 -11.19
C TYR A 312 10.12 4.52 -9.96
N LEU A 313 10.45 3.79 -8.89
CA LEU A 313 11.06 4.33 -7.68
C LEU A 313 12.51 3.85 -7.47
N GLY A 314 12.89 2.71 -8.06
CA GLY A 314 14.23 2.12 -7.91
C GLY A 314 15.34 2.89 -8.62
N GLY A 315 15.02 3.71 -9.62
CA GLY A 315 15.97 4.63 -10.26
C GLY A 315 16.84 4.00 -11.36
N GLU A 316 16.35 2.96 -12.05
CA GLU A 316 16.95 2.56 -13.33
C GLU A 316 16.34 3.41 -14.45
N SER A 317 17.05 4.47 -14.83
CA SER A 317 16.85 5.22 -16.07
C SER A 317 17.57 4.55 -17.23
#